data_AF-A0A914N600-F1
#
_entry.id   AF-A0A914N600-F1
#
_cell.length_a   1.000
_cell.length_b   1.000
_cell.length_c   1.000
_cell.angle_alpha   90.00
_cell.angle_beta   90.00
_cell.angle_gamma   90.00
#
_symmetry.space_group_name_H-M   'P 1'
#
loop_
_entity.id
_entity.type
_entity.pdbx_description
1 polymer ?
#
loop_
_entity_poly.entity_id
_entity_poly.type
_entity_poly.pdbx_seq_one_letter_code
_entity_poly.pdbx_strand_id
1 'polypeptide(L)'
;MESASGGQYGDFMNNFADQQQLLQPQNLSQHQSSLLQSPSSTTANVGSSSPFSSPTSTTTDGIFHHNNGPSTASSNFFPRAQLQHSRWADLELWTEQETSWTAKYCVGSDNEFSSLSAKEMKRQNIIYELVLTERHHCQVLVLLQQLYYEGLAHNRILTPKQLQLLIPDVEALLDFHLSFLRSLIERCSQSPIVDEISDILLTEFGSGNFRNAAINSYTAFCLGREDSAKQYSTLIAQNIHFRKFMEYYEGQHKDRSLKDCMLLVAQRLTKYPVLVEQGLWHKN
;
A
#
# COMPACT_ATOMS: atom_id res chain seq x y z
N MET A 1 28.71 -1.30 -27.22
CA MET A 1 27.24 -1.35 -27.27
C MET A 1 26.69 -0.81 -25.95
N GLU A 2 27.04 0.43 -25.60
CA GLU A 2 27.08 0.89 -24.19
C GLU A 2 26.35 2.23 -23.98
N SER A 3 25.32 2.52 -24.79
CA SER A 3 24.66 3.84 -24.76
C SER A 3 23.13 3.81 -24.76
N ALA A 4 22.50 2.63 -24.80
CA ALA A 4 21.03 2.50 -24.84
C ALA A 4 20.39 2.22 -23.47
N SER A 5 21.08 1.50 -22.57
CA SER A 5 20.56 1.11 -21.25
C SER A 5 20.60 2.24 -20.21
N GLY A 6 21.61 3.11 -20.28
CA GLY A 6 21.71 4.30 -19.42
C GLY A 6 20.61 5.34 -19.68
N GLY A 7 20.09 5.40 -20.91
CA GLY A 7 19.00 6.31 -21.29
C GLY A 7 17.67 5.91 -20.67
N GLN A 8 17.26 4.64 -20.75
CA GLN A 8 15.99 4.17 -20.18
C GLN A 8 15.96 4.21 -18.65
N TYR A 9 17.09 3.96 -17.99
CA TYR A 9 17.20 4.11 -16.54
C TYR A 9 17.20 5.57 -16.11
N GLY A 10 17.94 6.43 -16.82
CA GLY A 10 17.93 7.87 -16.61
C GLY A 10 16.54 8.45 -16.83
N ASP A 11 15.84 8.04 -17.88
CA ASP A 11 14.47 8.45 -18.17
C ASP A 11 13.47 7.90 -17.14
N PHE A 12 13.69 6.69 -16.60
CA PHE A 12 12.90 6.18 -15.49
C PHE A 12 13.14 7.03 -14.24
N MET A 13 14.39 7.26 -13.84
CA MET A 13 14.75 8.03 -12.66
C MET A 13 14.37 9.51 -12.79
N ASN A 14 14.41 10.07 -14.00
CA ASN A 14 13.96 11.43 -14.30
C ASN A 14 12.44 11.52 -14.31
N ASN A 15 11.71 10.63 -15.01
CA ASN A 15 10.25 10.57 -14.90
C ASN A 15 9.81 10.28 -13.46
N PHE A 16 10.61 9.53 -12.70
CA PHE A 16 10.37 9.24 -11.30
C PHE A 16 10.70 10.42 -10.39
N ALA A 17 11.74 11.20 -10.68
CA ALA A 17 12.05 12.46 -10.00
C ALA A 17 11.01 13.55 -10.31
N ASP A 18 10.50 13.58 -11.54
CA ASP A 18 9.42 14.45 -11.99
C ASP A 18 8.10 14.06 -11.32
N GLN A 19 7.80 12.75 -11.25
CA GLN A 19 6.70 12.24 -10.42
C GLN A 19 6.94 12.53 -8.94
N GLN A 20 8.17 12.42 -8.41
CA GLN A 20 8.49 12.81 -7.03
C GLN A 20 8.22 14.28 -6.77
N GLN A 21 8.53 15.18 -7.71
CA GLN A 21 8.20 16.60 -7.56
C GLN A 21 6.69 16.81 -7.51
N LEU A 22 5.91 16.15 -8.37
CA LEU A 22 4.44 16.18 -8.33
C LEU A 22 3.85 15.64 -7.03
N LEU A 23 4.56 14.73 -6.36
CA LEU A 23 4.16 14.08 -5.11
C LEU A 23 4.59 14.83 -3.83
N GLN A 24 5.36 15.92 -3.95
CA GLN A 24 5.71 16.76 -2.79
C GLN A 24 4.49 17.56 -2.31
N PRO A 25 4.25 17.67 -0.99
CA PRO A 25 3.09 18.39 -0.43
C PRO A 25 2.91 19.82 -0.94
N GLN A 26 4.01 20.45 -1.36
CA GLN A 26 4.05 21.84 -1.81
C GLN A 26 3.50 22.01 -3.25
N ASN A 27 3.71 21.01 -4.12
CA ASN A 27 3.31 21.05 -5.53
C ASN A 27 1.86 20.60 -5.77
N LEU A 28 1.27 19.83 -4.84
CA LEU A 28 -0.14 19.43 -4.86
C LEU A 28 -1.11 20.63 -4.74
N SER A 29 -0.69 21.73 -4.11
CA SER A 29 -1.49 22.96 -3.98
C SER A 29 -1.61 23.74 -5.30
N GLN A 30 -0.63 23.63 -6.19
CA GLN A 30 -0.59 24.41 -7.43
C GLN A 30 -1.43 23.76 -8.55
N HIS A 31 -1.46 22.43 -8.63
CA HIS A 31 -2.26 21.73 -9.65
C HIS A 31 -3.78 21.83 -9.41
N GLN A 32 -4.24 22.02 -8.17
CA GLN A 32 -5.66 22.29 -7.86
C GLN A 32 -6.16 23.63 -8.42
N SER A 33 -5.28 24.61 -8.62
CA SER A 33 -5.65 25.96 -9.09
C SER A 33 -5.92 26.01 -10.60
N SER A 34 -5.36 25.07 -11.36
CA SER A 34 -5.42 25.07 -12.84
C SER A 34 -6.68 24.41 -13.43
N LEU A 35 -7.39 23.61 -12.64
CA LEU A 35 -8.60 22.89 -13.08
C LEU A 35 -9.91 23.62 -12.73
N LEU A 36 -9.84 24.76 -12.04
CA LEU A 36 -10.99 25.59 -11.66
C LEU A 36 -10.99 26.94 -12.39
N GLN A 37 -10.86 26.93 -13.71
CA GLN A 37 -11.19 28.12 -14.51
C GLN A 37 -12.02 27.75 -15.74
N SER A 38 -13.34 27.88 -15.60
CA SER A 38 -14.29 28.25 -16.65
C SER A 38 -15.64 28.68 -16.02
N PRO A 39 -16.42 29.55 -16.68
CA PRO A 39 -17.01 30.71 -16.03
C PRO A 39 -18.51 30.60 -15.69
N SER A 40 -18.89 31.36 -14.67
CA SER A 40 -20.26 31.58 -14.19
C SER A 40 -21.11 32.41 -15.15
N SER A 41 -22.40 32.05 -15.29
CA SER A 41 -23.56 32.89 -15.67
C SER A 41 -24.82 32.02 -15.58
N THR A 42 -26.04 32.42 -15.20
CA THR A 42 -26.66 33.63 -14.65
C THR A 42 -27.97 33.18 -13.99
N THR A 43 -28.42 33.94 -13.00
CA THR A 43 -29.66 33.84 -12.20
C THR A 43 -30.98 33.77 -12.99
N ALA A 44 -31.97 33.05 -12.44
CA ALA A 44 -33.37 33.51 -12.37
C ALA A 44 -34.16 32.74 -11.29
N ASN A 45 -34.95 33.50 -10.54
CA ASN A 45 -35.73 33.13 -9.35
C ASN A 45 -37.21 33.41 -9.62
N VAL A 46 -38.12 32.45 -9.36
CA VAL A 46 -39.57 32.62 -9.06
C VAL A 46 -40.04 31.25 -8.51
N GLY A 47 -40.81 31.04 -7.44
CA GLY A 47 -41.58 31.86 -6.50
C GLY A 47 -42.81 31.03 -6.05
N SER A 48 -43.12 31.01 -4.74
CA SER A 48 -44.41 30.63 -4.07
C SER A 48 -44.99 29.21 -4.34
N SER A 49 -45.77 28.50 -3.51
CA SER A 49 -46.58 28.74 -2.31
C SER A 49 -47.07 27.37 -1.77
N SER A 50 -47.17 27.21 -0.44
CA SER A 50 -48.06 26.23 0.26
C SER A 50 -49.51 26.79 0.29
N PRO A 51 -50.59 26.12 0.79
CA PRO A 51 -50.64 24.95 1.71
C PRO A 51 -51.82 23.94 1.56
N PHE A 52 -51.84 22.96 2.49
CA PHE A 52 -53.00 22.30 3.12
C PHE A 52 -53.75 21.14 2.40
N SER A 53 -53.79 19.95 3.04
CA SER A 53 -55.00 19.27 3.61
C SER A 53 -54.89 17.74 3.58
N SER A 54 -55.08 17.11 4.74
CA SER A 54 -55.37 15.67 4.93
C SER A 54 -56.84 15.33 4.58
N PRO A 55 -57.22 14.04 4.49
CA PRO A 55 -58.02 13.47 5.58
C PRO A 55 -57.72 12.00 5.93
N THR A 56 -58.37 11.56 7.00
CA THR A 56 -58.19 10.39 7.89
C THR A 56 -58.93 9.10 7.52
N SER A 57 -58.33 7.97 7.94
CA SER A 57 -58.89 6.73 8.57
C SER A 57 -59.95 5.84 7.90
N THR A 58 -59.65 4.53 7.84
CA THR A 58 -60.64 3.47 8.17
C THR A 58 -59.95 2.23 8.77
N THR A 59 -60.55 1.73 9.84
CA THR A 59 -60.23 0.63 10.75
C THR A 59 -60.37 -0.77 10.13
N THR A 60 -59.57 -1.75 10.57
CA THR A 60 -60.07 -3.11 10.89
C THR A 60 -59.06 -3.93 11.71
N ASP A 61 -59.63 -4.67 12.66
CA ASP A 61 -59.01 -5.39 13.78
C ASP A 61 -58.20 -6.64 13.42
N GLY A 62 -57.27 -7.00 14.32
CA GLY A 62 -56.59 -8.30 14.31
C GLY A 62 -55.50 -8.44 15.37
N ILE A 63 -55.90 -8.56 16.64
CA ILE A 63 -55.06 -8.98 17.77
C ILE A 63 -54.61 -10.44 17.55
N PHE A 64 -53.32 -10.76 17.68
CA PHE A 64 -52.84 -11.89 18.51
C PHE A 64 -51.30 -11.87 18.70
N HIS A 65 -50.93 -11.88 19.98
CA HIS A 65 -49.73 -12.43 20.63
C HIS A 65 -48.35 -11.77 20.47
N HIS A 66 -47.99 -11.10 21.56
CA HIS A 66 -46.64 -10.99 22.12
C HIS A 66 -45.82 -12.28 21.97
N ASN A 67 -44.58 -12.12 21.52
CA ASN A 67 -43.46 -12.73 22.23
C ASN A 67 -42.24 -11.80 22.14
N ASN A 68 -41.93 -11.17 23.28
CA ASN A 68 -40.65 -10.53 23.55
C ASN A 68 -39.58 -11.61 23.66
N GLY A 69 -38.73 -11.72 22.66
CA GLY A 69 -37.36 -12.18 22.83
C GLY A 69 -36.47 -11.07 22.31
N PRO A 70 -35.50 -10.54 23.09
CA PRO A 70 -34.48 -9.70 22.48
C PRO A 70 -33.71 -10.62 21.53
N SER A 71 -33.87 -10.44 20.22
CA SER A 71 -32.92 -10.98 19.26
C SER A 71 -31.59 -10.26 19.51
N THR A 72 -30.81 -10.77 20.46
CA THR A 72 -29.38 -10.55 20.51
C THR A 72 -28.79 -11.22 19.28
N ALA A 73 -28.86 -10.54 18.13
CA ALA A 73 -27.93 -10.78 17.05
C ALA A 73 -26.55 -10.33 17.55
N SER A 74 -25.91 -11.16 18.36
CA SER A 74 -24.48 -11.09 18.59
C SER A 74 -23.77 -11.56 17.31
N SER A 75 -23.81 -10.77 16.24
CA SER A 75 -22.99 -10.99 15.06
C SER A 75 -21.82 -10.00 15.05
N ASN A 76 -20.95 -10.06 16.07
CA ASN A 76 -19.58 -9.59 15.87
C ASN A 76 -18.79 -10.79 15.36
N PHE A 77 -18.87 -11.08 14.06
CA PHE A 77 -18.02 -12.12 13.48
C PHE A 77 -16.94 -11.47 12.62
N PHE A 78 -15.73 -11.38 13.18
CA PHE A 78 -14.49 -11.02 12.47
C PHE A 78 -13.48 -12.18 12.59
N PRO A 79 -13.67 -13.26 11.84
CA PRO A 79 -12.56 -13.91 11.11
C PRO A 79 -13.02 -14.27 9.68
N ARG A 80 -12.17 -14.51 8.68
CA ARG A 80 -10.74 -14.85 8.69
C ARG A 80 -9.94 -13.78 7.94
N ALA A 81 -9.20 -12.96 8.68
CA ALA A 81 -7.93 -12.45 8.19
C ALA A 81 -6.80 -13.32 8.76
N GLN A 82 -6.88 -14.63 8.54
CA GLN A 82 -5.65 -15.41 8.63
C GLN A 82 -4.93 -15.09 7.34
N LEU A 83 -3.90 -14.25 7.48
CA LEU A 83 -2.88 -14.04 6.47
C LEU A 83 -2.61 -15.39 5.81
N GLN A 84 -2.85 -15.46 4.51
CA GLN A 84 -2.64 -16.69 3.75
C GLN A 84 -1.13 -16.84 3.55
N HIS A 85 -0.42 -17.19 4.63
CA HIS A 85 1.04 -17.35 4.63
C HIS A 85 1.50 -18.33 3.55
N SER A 86 0.69 -19.34 3.22
CA SER A 86 0.95 -20.29 2.15
C SER A 86 0.98 -19.67 0.75
N ARG A 87 0.30 -18.54 0.51
CA ARG A 87 0.25 -17.88 -0.81
C ARG A 87 1.61 -17.31 -1.23
N TRP A 88 2.46 -16.98 -0.25
CA TRP A 88 3.79 -16.39 -0.46
C TRP A 88 4.84 -17.07 0.41
N ALA A 89 4.70 -18.38 0.61
CA ALA A 89 5.62 -19.16 1.45
C ALA A 89 7.05 -19.15 0.88
N ASP A 90 7.17 -19.08 -0.44
CA ASP A 90 8.44 -18.93 -1.18
C ASP A 90 9.24 -17.68 -0.78
N LEU A 91 8.55 -16.64 -0.31
CA LEU A 91 9.15 -15.35 0.02
C LEU A 91 9.54 -15.21 1.50
N GLU A 92 9.19 -16.20 2.32
CA GLU A 92 9.47 -16.22 3.76
C GLU A 92 9.10 -14.90 4.45
N LEU A 93 7.97 -14.29 4.04
CA LEU A 93 7.64 -12.92 4.43
C LEU A 93 7.61 -12.71 5.94
N TRP A 94 7.26 -13.73 6.73
CA TRP A 94 7.10 -13.64 8.18
C TRP A 94 8.18 -14.40 8.97
N THR A 95 9.21 -14.88 8.28
CA THR A 95 10.36 -15.56 8.92
C THR A 95 11.33 -14.52 9.46
N GLU A 96 11.88 -14.78 10.65
CA GLU A 96 12.91 -13.92 11.23
C GLU A 96 14.16 -13.90 10.34
N GLN A 97 14.72 -12.72 10.13
CA GLN A 97 15.88 -12.52 9.27
C GLN A 97 16.96 -11.81 10.08
N GLU A 98 18.22 -12.12 9.76
CA GLU A 98 19.35 -11.41 10.34
C GLU A 98 19.30 -9.93 9.99
N THR A 99 19.87 -9.09 10.85
CA THR A 99 19.79 -7.62 10.74
C THR A 99 20.68 -7.05 9.63
N SER A 100 21.68 -7.80 9.19
CA SER A 100 22.66 -7.37 8.19
C SER A 100 23.29 -8.56 7.48
N TRP A 101 23.91 -8.32 6.33
CA TRP A 101 24.66 -9.35 5.61
C TRP A 101 25.82 -9.88 6.46
N THR A 102 26.53 -8.99 7.15
CA THR A 102 27.63 -9.36 8.04
C THR A 102 27.15 -10.21 9.22
N ALA A 103 25.99 -9.89 9.83
CA ALA A 103 25.41 -10.71 10.90
C ALA A 103 25.00 -12.11 10.40
N LYS A 104 24.67 -12.24 9.12
CA LYS A 104 24.28 -13.53 8.52
C LYS A 104 25.47 -14.41 8.14
N TYR A 105 26.51 -13.83 7.55
CA TYR A 105 27.58 -14.61 6.91
C TYR A 105 28.96 -14.48 7.59
N CYS A 106 29.20 -13.44 8.37
CA CYS A 106 30.51 -13.16 8.99
C CYS A 106 30.54 -13.52 10.50
N VAL A 107 29.91 -14.62 10.89
CA VAL A 107 29.84 -15.06 12.29
C VAL A 107 30.85 -16.18 12.54
N GLY A 108 31.53 -16.14 13.69
CA GLY A 108 32.49 -17.18 14.11
C GLY A 108 33.95 -16.83 13.81
N SER A 109 34.87 -17.69 14.30
CA SER A 109 36.31 -17.51 14.14
C SER A 109 36.81 -17.79 12.72
N ASP A 110 36.10 -18.63 11.97
CA ASP A 110 36.45 -19.04 10.61
C ASP A 110 35.60 -18.28 9.59
N ASN A 111 35.67 -16.95 9.63
CA ASN A 111 34.96 -16.10 8.67
C ASN A 111 35.62 -16.17 7.29
N GLU A 112 35.06 -16.99 6.40
CA GLU A 112 35.47 -17.14 4.99
C GLU A 112 35.46 -15.81 4.23
N PHE A 113 34.70 -14.82 4.71
CA PHE A 113 34.58 -13.49 4.12
C PHE A 113 35.47 -12.42 4.78
N SER A 114 36.38 -12.83 5.67
CA SER A 114 37.35 -11.93 6.32
C SER A 114 38.28 -11.20 5.34
N SER A 115 38.44 -11.74 4.12
CA SER A 115 39.24 -11.15 3.04
C SER A 115 38.50 -10.08 2.23
N LEU A 116 37.18 -9.89 2.44
CA LEU A 116 36.42 -8.86 1.73
C LEU A 116 36.87 -7.47 2.15
N SER A 117 37.02 -6.59 1.16
CA SER A 117 37.28 -5.17 1.42
C SER A 117 36.11 -4.53 2.18
N ALA A 118 36.38 -3.50 2.99
CA ALA A 118 35.33 -2.75 3.67
C ALA A 118 34.30 -2.15 2.70
N LYS A 119 34.72 -1.78 1.48
CA LYS A 119 33.84 -1.30 0.41
C LYS A 119 32.86 -2.39 -0.02
N GLU A 120 33.37 -3.61 -0.26
CA GLU A 120 32.53 -4.74 -0.69
C GLU A 120 31.59 -5.19 0.44
N MET A 121 32.07 -5.23 1.68
CA MET A 121 31.22 -5.54 2.83
C MET A 121 30.08 -4.54 2.99
N LYS A 122 30.35 -3.23 2.80
CA LYS A 122 29.31 -2.20 2.80
C LYS A 122 28.29 -2.44 1.67
N ARG A 123 28.76 -2.79 0.48
CA ARG A 123 27.88 -3.07 -0.68
C ARG A 123 26.96 -4.26 -0.42
N GLN A 124 27.49 -5.37 0.11
CA GLN A 124 26.68 -6.53 0.47
C GLN A 124 25.63 -6.19 1.53
N ASN A 125 25.97 -5.36 2.51
CA ASN A 125 25.00 -4.88 3.50
C ASN A 125 23.89 -4.02 2.88
N ILE A 126 24.20 -3.15 1.92
CA ILE A 126 23.18 -2.33 1.21
C ILE A 126 22.25 -3.22 0.39
N ILE A 127 22.77 -4.19 -0.36
CA ILE A 127 21.95 -5.15 -1.11
C ILE A 127 21.03 -5.91 -0.15
N TYR A 128 21.57 -6.39 0.97
CA TYR A 128 20.81 -7.11 1.96
C TYR A 128 19.74 -6.22 2.63
N GLU A 129 20.04 -4.96 2.93
CA GLU A 129 19.08 -3.98 3.43
C GLU A 129 17.94 -3.73 2.43
N LEU A 130 18.23 -3.64 1.13
CA LEU A 130 17.20 -3.56 0.09
C LEU A 130 16.24 -4.76 0.19
N VAL A 131 16.76 -5.99 0.28
CA VAL A 131 15.93 -7.21 0.41
C VAL A 131 15.10 -7.19 1.69
N LEU A 132 15.72 -6.85 2.83
CA LEU A 132 15.01 -6.78 4.12
C LEU A 132 13.87 -5.78 4.08
N THR A 133 14.15 -4.56 3.61
CA THR A 133 13.16 -3.49 3.58
C THR A 133 12.09 -3.71 2.52
N GLU A 134 12.41 -4.40 1.41
CA GLU A 134 11.44 -4.83 0.40
C GLU A 134 10.50 -5.90 0.94
N ARG A 135 11.05 -6.89 1.67
CA ARG A 135 10.24 -7.90 2.37
C ARG A 135 9.27 -7.26 3.34
N HIS A 136 9.76 -6.31 4.14
CA HIS A 136 8.92 -5.54 5.06
C HIS A 136 7.80 -4.79 4.34
N HIS A 137 8.12 -4.13 3.22
CA HIS A 137 7.11 -3.45 2.40
C HIS A 137 6.06 -4.41 1.83
N CYS A 138 6.47 -5.60 1.39
CA CYS A 138 5.52 -6.65 0.99
C CYS A 138 4.62 -7.09 2.15
N GLN A 139 5.13 -7.24 3.37
CA GLN A 139 4.29 -7.52 4.55
C GLN A 139 3.21 -6.44 4.74
N VAL A 140 3.59 -5.16 4.61
CA VAL A 140 2.65 -4.02 4.73
C VAL A 140 1.57 -4.08 3.66
N LEU A 141 1.94 -4.32 2.40
CA LEU A 141 0.98 -4.47 1.29
C LEU A 141 0.06 -5.68 1.48
N VAL A 142 0.59 -6.80 1.98
CA VAL A 142 -0.21 -7.98 2.32
C VAL A 142 -1.23 -7.67 3.42
N LEU A 143 -0.84 -6.91 4.46
CA LEU A 143 -1.77 -6.45 5.49
C LEU A 143 -2.86 -5.55 4.88
N LEU A 144 -2.48 -4.56 4.06
CA LEU A 144 -3.46 -3.69 3.39
C LEU A 144 -4.44 -4.48 2.52
N GLN A 145 -3.96 -5.46 1.77
CA GLN A 145 -4.79 -6.28 0.89
C GLN A 145 -5.67 -7.27 1.68
N GLN A 146 -5.07 -8.16 2.48
CA GLN A 146 -5.82 -9.27 3.09
C GLN A 146 -6.52 -8.87 4.38
N LEU A 147 -5.87 -8.07 5.22
CA LEU A 147 -6.42 -7.67 6.51
C LEU A 147 -7.49 -6.60 6.30
N TYR A 148 -7.12 -5.51 5.63
CA TYR A 148 -7.99 -4.34 5.52
C TYR A 148 -8.94 -4.45 4.33
N TYR A 149 -8.45 -4.53 3.10
CA TYR A 149 -9.31 -4.50 1.91
C TYR A 149 -10.27 -5.70 1.87
N GLU A 150 -9.73 -6.92 1.85
CA GLU A 150 -10.52 -8.15 1.81
C GLU A 150 -11.33 -8.35 3.09
N GLY A 151 -10.77 -8.01 4.26
CA GLY A 151 -11.49 -8.09 5.53
C GLY A 151 -12.72 -7.18 5.57
N LEU A 152 -12.58 -5.91 5.17
CA LEU A 152 -13.70 -4.96 5.12
C LEU A 152 -14.75 -5.37 4.07
N ALA A 153 -14.31 -5.93 2.94
CA ALA A 153 -15.19 -6.44 1.88
C ALA A 153 -15.97 -7.69 2.31
N HIS A 154 -15.27 -8.70 2.87
CA HIS A 154 -15.84 -9.97 3.30
C HIS A 154 -16.90 -9.79 4.37
N ASN A 155 -16.61 -8.92 5.34
CA ASN A 155 -17.54 -8.55 6.41
C ASN A 155 -18.64 -7.58 5.94
N ARG A 156 -18.64 -7.19 4.66
CA ARG A 156 -19.61 -6.28 4.03
C ARG A 156 -19.74 -4.94 4.77
N ILE A 157 -18.64 -4.46 5.34
CA ILE A 157 -18.61 -3.21 6.12
C ILE A 157 -18.64 -2.02 5.18
N LEU A 158 -17.96 -2.14 4.04
CA LEU A 158 -17.84 -1.10 3.02
C LEU A 158 -18.30 -1.63 1.66
N THR A 159 -18.88 -0.75 0.86
CA THR A 159 -19.16 -1.02 -0.56
C THR A 159 -17.86 -1.02 -1.38
N PRO A 160 -17.81 -1.67 -2.56
CA PRO A 160 -16.63 -1.63 -3.43
C PRO A 160 -16.15 -0.22 -3.75
N LYS A 161 -17.08 0.72 -3.97
CA LYS A 161 -16.75 2.14 -4.21
C LYS A 161 -16.09 2.80 -3.00
N GLN A 162 -16.58 2.49 -1.80
CA GLN A 162 -15.99 3.00 -0.56
C GLN A 162 -14.62 2.37 -0.29
N LEU A 163 -14.44 1.08 -0.58
CA LEU A 163 -13.14 0.42 -0.45
C LEU A 163 -12.12 1.05 -1.37
N GLN A 164 -12.48 1.25 -2.65
CA GLN A 164 -11.57 1.82 -3.62
C GLN A 164 -11.16 3.26 -3.29
N LEU A 165 -12.09 4.06 -2.73
CA LEU A 165 -11.77 5.42 -2.30
C LEU A 165 -10.89 5.43 -1.03
N LEU A 166 -11.01 4.43 -0.16
CA LEU A 166 -10.22 4.32 1.06
C LEU A 166 -8.82 3.74 0.79
N ILE A 167 -8.73 2.65 0.03
CA ILE A 167 -7.52 1.88 -0.27
C ILE A 167 -7.51 1.60 -1.79
N PRO A 168 -6.95 2.50 -2.62
CA PRO A 168 -7.03 2.37 -4.08
C PRO A 168 -6.01 1.36 -4.63
N ASP A 169 -6.44 0.36 -5.39
CA ASP A 169 -5.60 -0.52 -6.24
C ASP A 169 -4.33 -1.10 -5.59
N VAL A 170 -4.43 -1.55 -4.33
CA VAL A 170 -3.28 -2.12 -3.59
C VAL A 170 -2.82 -3.48 -4.12
N GLU A 171 -3.68 -4.23 -4.82
CA GLU A 171 -3.34 -5.52 -5.42
C GLU A 171 -2.23 -5.39 -6.48
N ALA A 172 -2.34 -4.40 -7.38
CA ALA A 172 -1.33 -4.18 -8.40
C ALA A 172 0.03 -3.72 -7.82
N LEU A 173 0.02 -2.99 -6.70
CA LEU A 173 1.24 -2.69 -5.95
C LEU A 173 1.85 -3.95 -5.36
N LEU A 174 1.02 -4.78 -4.74
CA LEU A 174 1.45 -6.04 -4.15
C LEU A 174 2.09 -6.96 -5.19
N ASP A 175 1.47 -7.14 -6.36
CA ASP A 175 2.01 -7.98 -7.43
C ASP A 175 3.40 -7.50 -7.90
N PHE A 176 3.56 -6.20 -8.12
CA PHE A 176 4.85 -5.60 -8.49
C PHE A 176 5.93 -5.87 -7.43
N HIS A 177 5.65 -5.55 -6.18
CA HIS A 177 6.64 -5.65 -5.11
C HIS A 177 7.00 -7.10 -4.78
N LEU A 178 6.04 -8.04 -4.88
CA LEU A 178 6.33 -9.46 -4.74
C LEU A 178 7.17 -9.99 -5.90
N SER A 179 6.91 -9.56 -7.14
CA SER A 179 7.75 -9.91 -8.30
C SER A 179 9.19 -9.46 -8.07
N PHE A 180 9.36 -8.19 -7.72
CA PHE A 180 10.67 -7.62 -7.45
C PHE A 180 11.41 -8.32 -6.30
N LEU A 181 10.71 -8.58 -5.18
CA LEU A 181 11.30 -9.31 -4.05
C LEU A 181 11.74 -10.73 -4.43
N ARG A 182 10.95 -11.46 -5.22
CA ARG A 182 11.32 -12.81 -5.69
C ARG A 182 12.62 -12.78 -6.46
N SER A 183 12.73 -11.87 -7.44
CA SER A 183 13.94 -11.70 -8.25
C SER A 183 15.17 -11.41 -7.38
N LEU A 184 15.03 -10.57 -6.35
CA LEU A 184 16.10 -10.28 -5.40
C LEU A 184 16.49 -11.50 -4.55
N ILE A 185 15.51 -12.22 -3.99
CA ILE A 185 15.76 -13.40 -3.15
C ILE A 185 16.43 -14.51 -3.98
N GLU A 186 15.96 -14.74 -5.21
CA GLU A 186 16.55 -15.71 -6.12
C GLU A 186 18.03 -15.39 -6.35
N ARG A 187 18.37 -14.13 -6.66
CA ARG A 187 19.77 -13.69 -6.82
C ARG A 187 20.61 -13.91 -5.57
N CYS A 188 20.10 -13.56 -4.40
CA CYS A 188 20.81 -13.75 -3.12
C CYS A 188 20.95 -15.22 -2.72
N SER A 189 20.13 -16.12 -3.27
CA SER A 189 20.21 -17.56 -2.99
C SER A 189 21.29 -18.28 -3.80
N GLN A 190 21.70 -17.71 -4.95
CA GLN A 190 22.70 -18.31 -5.84
C GLN A 190 24.13 -18.22 -5.29
N SER A 191 24.43 -17.17 -4.53
CA SER A 191 25.74 -16.94 -3.93
C SER A 191 25.62 -16.02 -2.70
N PRO A 192 26.37 -16.27 -1.61
CA PRO A 192 26.45 -15.34 -0.48
C PRO A 192 26.96 -13.96 -0.88
N ILE A 193 27.89 -13.89 -1.84
CA ILE A 193 28.39 -12.63 -2.40
C ILE A 193 27.60 -12.35 -3.68
N VAL A 194 26.76 -11.33 -3.64
CA VAL A 194 25.94 -10.91 -4.80
C VAL A 194 26.75 -9.96 -5.66
N ASP A 195 27.01 -10.30 -6.92
CA ASP A 195 27.82 -9.47 -7.81
C ASP A 195 27.12 -8.18 -8.24
N GLU A 196 25.87 -8.25 -8.69
CA GLU A 196 25.10 -7.10 -9.15
C GLU A 196 23.59 -7.37 -9.02
N ILE A 197 22.81 -6.30 -8.86
CA ILE A 197 21.34 -6.34 -8.88
C ILE A 197 20.73 -5.26 -9.79
N SER A 198 21.57 -4.51 -10.50
CA SER A 198 21.12 -3.42 -11.38
C SER A 198 20.23 -3.95 -12.52
N ASP A 199 20.52 -5.15 -13.02
CA ASP A 199 19.75 -5.84 -14.03
C ASP A 199 18.31 -6.15 -13.56
N ILE A 200 18.15 -6.53 -12.29
CA ILE A 200 16.84 -6.73 -11.67
C ILE A 200 16.09 -5.40 -11.58
N LEU A 201 16.75 -4.34 -11.14
CA LEU A 201 16.15 -3.00 -11.06
C LEU A 201 15.72 -2.51 -12.45
N LEU A 202 16.56 -2.66 -13.47
CA LEU A 202 16.26 -2.29 -14.85
C LEU A 202 15.10 -3.11 -15.42
N THR A 203 15.04 -4.39 -15.09
CA THR A 203 13.97 -5.27 -15.54
C THR A 203 12.66 -4.85 -14.90
N GLU A 204 12.56 -4.86 -13.57
CA GLU A 204 11.30 -4.62 -12.85
C GLU A 204 10.81 -3.18 -13.01
N PHE A 205 11.69 -2.19 -12.87
CA PHE A 205 11.32 -0.76 -12.96
C PHE A 205 11.34 -0.21 -14.39
N GLY A 206 12.04 -0.84 -15.33
CA GLY A 206 12.13 -0.37 -16.72
C GLY A 206 11.10 -1.02 -17.65
N SER A 207 11.13 -2.34 -17.75
CA SER A 207 10.34 -3.09 -18.75
C SER A 207 9.41 -4.16 -18.16
N GLY A 208 9.31 -4.24 -16.84
CA GLY A 208 8.57 -5.27 -16.13
C GLY A 208 7.06 -5.20 -16.37
N ASN A 209 6.43 -6.38 -16.40
CA ASN A 209 5.00 -6.54 -16.71
C ASN A 209 4.09 -5.78 -15.74
N PHE A 210 4.50 -5.63 -14.48
CA PHE A 210 3.72 -4.97 -13.43
C PHE A 210 4.00 -3.47 -13.31
N ARG A 211 5.04 -2.95 -13.99
CA ARG A 211 5.51 -1.56 -13.84
C ARG A 211 4.39 -0.53 -14.05
N ASN A 212 3.69 -0.62 -15.17
CA ASN A 212 2.66 0.39 -15.52
C ASN A 212 1.47 0.33 -14.57
N ALA A 213 1.09 -0.88 -14.13
CA ALA A 213 0.04 -1.05 -13.13
C ALA A 213 0.45 -0.44 -11.79
N ALA A 214 1.69 -0.68 -11.35
CA ALA A 214 2.23 -0.09 -10.12
C ALA A 214 2.28 1.44 -10.18
N ILE A 215 2.72 2.04 -11.30
CA ILE A 215 2.72 3.50 -11.49
C ILE A 215 1.31 4.06 -11.36
N ASN A 216 0.32 3.42 -12.00
CA ASN A 216 -1.07 3.85 -11.93
C ASN A 216 -1.61 3.77 -10.49
N SER A 217 -1.35 2.66 -9.78
CA SER A 217 -1.77 2.49 -8.40
C SER A 217 -1.11 3.49 -7.45
N TYR A 218 0.20 3.73 -7.58
CA TYR A 218 0.90 4.75 -6.78
C TYR A 218 0.34 6.14 -7.06
N THR A 219 0.05 6.45 -8.33
CA THR A 219 -0.59 7.72 -8.71
C THR A 219 -1.96 7.87 -8.04
N ALA A 220 -2.78 6.82 -8.06
CA ALA A 220 -4.09 6.82 -7.40
C ALA A 220 -3.98 6.99 -5.88
N PHE A 221 -3.05 6.27 -5.23
CA PHE A 221 -2.76 6.38 -3.80
C PHE A 221 -2.40 7.82 -3.40
N CYS A 222 -1.54 8.46 -4.18
CA CYS A 222 -1.04 9.77 -3.84
C CYS A 222 -2.03 10.90 -4.14
N LEU A 223 -2.69 10.87 -5.30
CA LEU A 223 -3.71 11.86 -5.65
C LEU A 223 -4.96 11.73 -4.77
N GLY A 224 -5.35 10.50 -4.44
CA GLY A 224 -6.52 10.22 -3.60
C GLY A 224 -6.28 10.33 -2.09
N ARG A 225 -5.06 10.68 -1.64
CA ARG A 225 -4.66 10.63 -0.23
C ARG A 225 -5.57 11.47 0.68
N GLU A 226 -5.92 12.69 0.27
CA GLU A 226 -6.78 13.56 1.07
C GLU A 226 -8.21 13.03 1.17
N ASP A 227 -8.74 12.52 0.06
CA ASP A 227 -10.10 12.01 0.02
C ASP A 227 -10.23 10.68 0.77
N SER A 228 -9.22 9.82 0.68
CA SER A 228 -9.08 8.63 1.54
C SER A 228 -9.04 9.03 3.03
N ALA A 229 -8.27 10.06 3.40
CA ALA A 229 -8.18 10.53 4.78
C ALA A 229 -9.51 11.12 5.30
N LYS A 230 -10.21 11.89 4.46
CA LYS A 230 -11.57 12.40 4.76
C LYS A 230 -12.53 11.23 4.96
N GLN A 231 -12.54 10.28 4.02
CA GLN A 231 -13.41 9.12 4.09
C GLN A 231 -13.14 8.27 5.33
N TYR A 232 -11.87 8.01 5.66
CA TYR A 232 -11.49 7.34 6.90
C TYR A 232 -12.12 8.03 8.11
N SER A 233 -11.99 9.36 8.19
CA SER A 233 -12.51 10.15 9.31
C SER A 233 -14.04 10.08 9.39
N THR A 234 -14.72 10.18 8.24
CA THR A 234 -16.17 9.99 8.14
C THR A 234 -16.61 8.60 8.58
N LEU A 235 -15.91 7.54 8.14
CA LEU A 235 -16.22 6.16 8.51
C LEU A 235 -16.01 5.90 10.00
N ILE A 236 -14.93 6.41 10.58
CA ILE A 236 -14.72 6.37 12.04
C ILE A 236 -15.86 7.09 12.77
N ALA A 237 -16.31 8.26 12.32
CA ALA A 237 -17.39 8.98 13.01
C ALA A 237 -18.76 8.26 12.87
N GLN A 238 -19.09 7.79 11.68
CA GLN A 238 -20.47 7.44 11.30
C GLN A 238 -20.74 5.94 11.23
N ASN A 239 -19.72 5.10 11.01
CA ASN A 239 -19.90 3.65 10.83
C ASN A 239 -19.36 2.86 12.04
N ILE A 240 -20.28 2.39 12.89
CA ILE A 240 -19.93 1.63 14.10
C ILE A 240 -19.24 0.29 13.81
N HIS A 241 -19.58 -0.37 12.69
CA HIS A 241 -18.95 -1.63 12.31
C HIS A 241 -17.52 -1.40 11.82
N PHE A 242 -17.28 -0.32 11.07
CA PHE A 242 -15.94 0.09 10.69
C PHE A 242 -15.08 0.39 11.92
N ARG A 243 -15.57 1.21 12.88
CA ARG A 243 -14.83 1.48 14.12
C ARG A 243 -14.43 0.20 14.86
N LYS A 244 -15.40 -0.70 15.11
CA LYS A 244 -15.14 -1.98 15.80
C LYS A 244 -14.14 -2.86 15.05
N PHE A 245 -14.20 -2.86 13.72
CA PHE A 245 -13.24 -3.57 12.89
C PHE A 245 -11.82 -3.01 13.06
N MET A 246 -11.66 -1.69 13.00
CA MET A 246 -10.37 -1.03 13.19
C MET A 246 -9.83 -1.29 14.61
N GLU A 247 -10.66 -1.10 15.64
CA GLU A 247 -10.29 -1.38 17.04
C GLU A 247 -9.83 -2.82 17.25
N TYR A 248 -10.52 -3.79 16.63
CA TYR A 248 -10.16 -5.20 16.71
C TYR A 248 -8.79 -5.48 16.08
N TYR A 249 -8.58 -5.07 14.83
CA TYR A 249 -7.36 -5.40 14.09
C TYR A 249 -6.15 -4.57 14.50
N GLU A 250 -6.32 -3.27 14.74
CA GLU A 250 -5.24 -2.41 15.23
C GLU A 250 -4.85 -2.77 16.67
N GLY A 251 -5.77 -3.36 17.46
CA GLY A 251 -5.46 -3.95 18.75
C GLY A 251 -4.49 -5.14 18.68
N GLN A 252 -4.57 -5.95 17.61
CA GLN A 252 -3.67 -7.08 17.35
C GLN A 252 -2.35 -6.64 16.69
N HIS A 253 -2.38 -5.56 15.91
CA HIS A 253 -1.23 -5.06 15.15
C HIS A 253 -0.97 -3.57 15.44
N LYS A 254 -0.58 -3.25 16.68
CA LYS A 254 -0.46 -1.88 17.19
C LYS A 254 0.46 -0.97 16.36
N ASP A 255 1.49 -1.53 15.75
CA ASP A 255 2.46 -0.78 14.91
C ASP A 255 2.15 -0.84 13.41
N ARG A 256 0.92 -1.25 13.04
CA ARG A 256 0.45 -1.41 11.66
C ARG A 256 -1.00 -0.96 11.53
N SER A 257 -1.33 0.22 12.06
CA SER A 257 -2.63 0.83 11.80
C SER A 257 -2.85 1.01 10.30
N LEU A 258 -4.11 1.14 9.85
CA LEU A 258 -4.38 1.36 8.42
C LEU A 258 -3.65 2.61 7.91
N LYS A 259 -3.66 3.69 8.71
CA LYS A 259 -2.99 4.94 8.36
C LYS A 259 -1.47 4.78 8.22
N ASP A 260 -0.85 4.04 9.14
CA ASP A 260 0.59 3.80 9.12
C ASP A 260 0.97 2.96 7.90
N CYS A 261 0.19 1.92 7.59
CA CYS A 261 0.40 1.10 6.40
C CYS A 261 0.30 1.95 5.11
N MET A 262 -0.74 2.78 4.98
CA MET A 262 -0.91 3.68 3.83
C MET A 262 0.26 4.67 3.70
N LEU A 263 0.76 5.19 4.83
CA LEU A 263 1.92 6.09 4.86
C LEU A 263 3.20 5.40 4.41
N LEU A 264 3.46 4.18 4.93
CA LEU A 264 4.63 3.38 4.56
C LEU A 264 4.64 3.08 3.05
N VAL A 265 3.47 2.77 2.48
CA VAL A 265 3.35 2.56 1.04
C VAL A 265 3.72 3.81 0.24
N ALA A 266 3.15 4.96 0.58
CA ALA A 266 3.45 6.22 -0.11
C ALA A 266 4.94 6.61 -0.01
N GLN A 267 5.61 6.24 1.08
CA GLN A 267 7.02 6.55 1.30
C GLN A 267 7.98 5.60 0.57
N ARG A 268 7.56 4.37 0.22
CA ARG A 268 8.48 3.34 -0.30
C ARG A 268 9.25 3.82 -1.53
N LEU A 269 8.55 4.48 -2.46
CA LEU A 269 9.14 5.02 -3.67
C LEU A 269 10.32 5.97 -3.38
N THR A 270 10.23 6.78 -2.33
CA THR A 270 11.30 7.72 -1.96
C THR A 270 12.59 7.04 -1.48
N LYS A 271 12.54 5.74 -1.18
CA LYS A 271 13.68 4.98 -0.65
C LYS A 271 14.58 4.38 -1.73
N TYR A 272 14.04 4.11 -2.92
CA TYR A 272 14.84 3.47 -3.98
C TYR A 272 16.02 4.32 -4.44
N PRO A 273 15.89 5.63 -4.72
CA PRO A 273 17.05 6.45 -5.15
C PRO A 273 18.17 6.47 -4.13
N VAL A 274 17.82 6.57 -2.84
CA VAL A 274 18.80 6.57 -1.74
C VAL A 274 19.57 5.26 -1.68
N LEU A 275 18.89 4.12 -1.78
CA LEU A 275 19.55 2.79 -1.77
C LEU A 275 20.42 2.57 -3.01
N VAL A 276 19.95 3.07 -4.16
CA VAL A 276 20.61 3.04 -5.46
C VAL A 276 21.93 3.83 -5.44
N GLU A 277 21.91 5.07 -4.97
CA GLU A 277 23.09 5.94 -4.88
C GLU A 277 24.16 5.40 -3.92
N GLN A 278 23.76 4.64 -2.91
CA GLN A 278 24.65 4.14 -1.86
C GLN A 278 25.57 2.99 -2.29
N GLY A 279 25.36 2.36 -3.45
CA GLY A 279 26.33 1.42 -4.00
C GLY A 279 25.83 0.25 -4.82
N LEU A 280 24.60 0.28 -5.36
CA LEU A 280 24.05 -0.85 -6.13
C LEU A 280 24.63 -1.01 -7.55
N TRP A 281 25.39 -0.03 -8.04
CA TRP A 281 25.73 0.07 -9.47
C TRP A 281 27.00 -0.65 -9.90
N HIS A 282 28.09 -0.67 -9.11
CA HIS A 282 29.38 -1.05 -9.69
C HIS A 282 30.31 -1.82 -8.72
N LYS A 283 30.70 -3.03 -9.14
CA LYS A 283 32.07 -3.52 -8.93
C LYS A 283 32.94 -2.82 -9.99
N ASN A 284 33.90 -2.01 -9.54
CA ASN A 284 34.99 -1.54 -10.42
C ASN A 284 36.00 -2.65 -10.60
#